data_AF-A0A529XN92-F1
#
_entry.id   AF-A0A529XN92-F1
#
_cell.length_a   1.000
_cell.length_b   1.000
_cell.length_c   1.000
_cell.angle_alpha   90.00
_cell.angle_beta   90.00
_cell.angle_gamma   90.00
#
_symmetry.space_group_name_H-M   'P 1'
#
loop_
_entity.id
_entity.type
_entity.pdbx_description
1 polymer ?
#
loop_
_entity_poly.entity_id
_entity_poly.type
_entity_poly.pdbx_seq_one_letter_code
_entity_poly.pdbx_strand_id
1 'polypeptide(L)'
;SSMVDRIVPATTDADRTRIGQQLGVEDAWPVMTEPFRQWVIEDRFPAGRPAWERFGVTMVEDVGPFEDMKLRLLNGAHSGIAYLGLLSG
;
A
#
# COMPACT_ATOMS: atom_id res chain seq x y z
N SER A 1 1.14 -6.59 15.56
CA SER A 1 0.55 -6.72 14.21
C SER A 1 0.41 -5.34 13.55
N SER A 2 0.11 -5.31 12.25
CA SER A 2 -0.08 -4.04 11.53
C SER A 2 -0.94 -4.22 10.28
N MET A 3 -1.75 -3.21 9.98
CA MET A 3 -2.46 -3.07 8.72
C MET A 3 -1.68 -2.11 7.81
N VAL A 4 -1.35 -2.57 6.61
CA VAL A 4 -0.68 -1.76 5.58
C VAL A 4 -1.60 -1.63 4.38
N ASP A 5 -1.74 -0.41 3.87
CA ASP A 5 -2.54 -0.16 2.69
C ASP A 5 -1.97 0.94 1.79
N ARG A 6 -1.71 0.53 0.54
CA ARG A 6 -1.32 1.36 -0.60
C ARG A 6 -1.29 0.46 -1.83
N ILE A 7 -1.99 0.84 -2.89
CA ILE A 7 -1.89 0.12 -4.17
C ILE A 7 -0.54 0.43 -4.82
N VAL A 8 0.19 -0.65 -5.14
CA VAL A 8 1.51 -0.61 -5.79
C VAL A 8 1.48 -1.57 -6.98
N PRO A 9 1.18 -1.09 -8.20
CA PRO A 9 1.23 -1.93 -9.39
C PRO A 9 2.65 -2.43 -9.67
N ALA A 10 2.77 -3.56 -10.35
CA ALA A 10 4.06 -4.03 -10.84
C ALA A 10 4.63 -3.06 -11.87
N THR A 11 5.90 -2.69 -11.72
CA THR A 11 6.59 -1.78 -12.64
C THR A 11 6.65 -2.35 -14.06
N THR A 12 6.32 -1.53 -15.05
CA THR A 12 6.43 -1.86 -16.48
C THR A 12 7.53 -1.07 -17.18
N ASP A 13 7.87 -1.44 -18.42
CA ASP A 13 8.81 -0.66 -19.25
C ASP A 13 8.25 0.71 -19.64
N ALA A 14 6.91 0.83 -19.75
CA ALA A 14 6.24 2.10 -19.95
C ALA A 14 6.44 3.03 -18.73
N ASP A 15 6.40 2.49 -17.52
CA ASP A 15 6.67 3.27 -16.30
C ASP A 15 8.13 3.77 -16.26
N ARG A 16 9.09 2.91 -16.59
CA ARG A 16 10.53 3.28 -16.68
C ARG A 16 10.73 4.44 -17.65
N THR A 17 10.17 4.31 -18.85
CA THR A 17 10.25 5.33 -19.90
C THR A 17 9.63 6.65 -19.43
N ARG A 18 8.42 6.59 -18.86
CA ARG A 18 7.70 7.78 -18.40
C ARG A 18 8.42 8.49 -17.27
N ILE A 19 8.89 7.75 -16.26
CA ILE A 19 9.62 8.33 -15.12
C ILE A 19 10.96 8.91 -15.57
N GLY A 20 11.67 8.22 -16.48
CA GLY A 20 12.92 8.74 -17.02
C GLY A 20 12.75 10.07 -17.76
N GLN A 21 11.67 10.21 -18.54
CA GLN A 21 11.33 11.47 -19.21
C GLN A 21 10.94 12.58 -18.22
N GLN A 22 10.19 12.24 -17.16
CA GLN A 22 9.71 13.22 -16.18
C GLN A 22 10.81 13.74 -15.24
N LEU A 23 11.72 12.86 -14.83
CA LEU A 23 12.76 13.19 -13.84
C LEU A 23 14.12 13.50 -14.49
N GLY A 24 14.31 13.18 -15.78
CA GLY A 24 15.58 13.37 -16.48
C GLY A 24 16.69 12.41 -16.02
N VAL A 25 16.33 11.32 -15.33
CA VAL A 25 17.25 10.31 -14.83
C VAL A 25 16.78 8.92 -15.23
N GLU A 26 17.70 8.04 -15.59
CA GLU A 26 17.37 6.64 -15.86
C GLU A 26 17.22 5.88 -14.54
N ASP A 27 15.97 5.55 -14.18
CA ASP A 27 15.65 4.68 -13.05
C ASP A 27 15.37 3.27 -13.56
N ALA A 28 16.24 2.33 -13.18
CA ALA A 28 16.12 0.93 -13.53
C ALA A 28 15.04 0.18 -12.72
N TRP A 29 14.37 0.79 -11.74
CA TRP A 29 13.21 0.18 -11.10
C TRP A 29 12.34 1.19 -10.34
N PRO A 30 11.63 2.09 -11.05
CA PRO A 30 10.72 3.02 -10.40
C PRO A 30 9.53 2.28 -9.81
N VAL A 31 9.15 2.64 -8.58
CA VAL A 31 7.98 2.08 -7.90
C VAL A 31 6.82 3.06 -8.00
N MET A 32 5.81 2.68 -8.79
CA MET A 32 4.59 3.48 -8.95
C MET A 32 3.59 3.15 -7.85
N THR A 33 2.90 4.18 -7.37
CA THR A 33 1.93 4.04 -6.29
C THR A 33 0.82 5.07 -6.45
N GLU A 34 -0.34 4.77 -5.90
CA GLU A 34 -1.35 5.81 -5.67
C GLU A 34 -0.92 6.83 -4.59
N PRO A 35 -1.59 8.00 -4.51
CA PRO A 35 -1.34 8.97 -3.44
C PRO A 35 -1.78 8.50 -2.06
N PHE A 36 -2.86 7.71 -1.97
CA PHE A 36 -3.35 7.18 -0.70
C PHE A 36 -2.31 6.26 -0.06
N ARG A 37 -2.21 6.34 1.26
CA ARG A 37 -1.36 5.45 2.08
C ARG A 37 -1.89 5.42 3.50
N GLN A 38 -1.93 4.23 4.08
CA GLN A 38 -2.28 4.05 5.48
C GLN A 38 -1.40 2.97 6.11
N TRP A 39 -0.94 3.25 7.33
CA TRP A 39 -0.24 2.27 8.14
C TRP A 39 -0.75 2.37 9.58
N VAL A 40 -1.33 1.29 10.08
CA VAL A 40 -1.79 1.14 11.46
C VAL A 40 -0.95 0.08 12.13
N ILE A 41 -0.36 0.37 13.29
CA ILE A 41 0.59 -0.51 13.98
C ILE A 41 0.19 -0.66 15.44
N GLU A 42 0.24 -1.88 15.96
CA GLU A 42 0.19 -2.11 17.40
C GLU A 42 1.49 -1.65 18.06
N ASP A 43 1.40 -0.79 19.06
CA ASP A 43 2.58 -0.19 19.70
C ASP A 43 3.27 -1.14 20.70
N ARG A 44 3.91 -2.19 20.18
CA ARG A 44 4.54 -3.26 20.96
C ARG A 44 6.00 -3.48 20.51
N PHE A 45 6.87 -2.54 20.88
CA PHE A 45 8.29 -2.56 20.48
C PHE A 45 9.22 -2.72 21.70
N PRO A 46 10.01 -3.81 21.79
CA PRO A 46 10.80 -4.11 22.98
C PRO A 46 12.04 -3.23 23.17
N ALA A 47 12.52 -2.59 22.10
CA ALA A 47 13.71 -1.74 22.10
C ALA A 47 13.41 -0.31 21.62
N GLY A 48 12.15 0.12 21.75
CA GLY A 48 11.66 1.36 21.17
C GLY A 48 11.48 1.28 19.65
N ARG A 49 11.03 2.38 19.06
CA ARG A 49 10.76 2.54 17.63
C ARG A 49 10.90 4.00 17.21
N PRO A 50 11.01 4.29 15.91
CA PRO A 50 10.88 5.66 15.42
C PRO A 50 9.51 6.27 15.77
N ALA A 51 9.47 7.59 15.86
CA ALA A 51 8.25 8.37 16.07
C ALA A 51 7.41 8.48 14.77
N TRP A 52 7.04 7.34 14.18
CA TRP A 52 6.31 7.26 12.92
C TRP A 52 4.94 7.95 12.95
N GLU A 53 4.34 8.10 14.12
CA GLU A 53 3.10 8.85 14.34
C GLU A 53 3.22 10.32 13.90
N ARG A 54 4.44 10.88 13.92
CA ARG A 54 4.71 12.24 13.42
C ARG A 54 4.62 12.34 11.89
N PHE A 55 4.58 11.21 11.19
CA PHE A 55 4.55 11.11 9.74
C PHE A 55 3.29 10.41 9.22
N GLY A 56 2.23 10.36 10.04
CA GLY A 56 0.90 9.88 9.63
C GLY A 56 0.63 8.39 9.87
N VAL A 57 1.49 7.70 10.62
CA VAL A 57 1.23 6.32 11.06
C VAL A 57 0.33 6.32 12.30
N THR A 58 -0.69 5.47 12.31
CA THR A 58 -1.60 5.36 13.46
C THR A 58 -1.10 4.28 14.41
N MET A 59 -0.76 4.66 15.64
CA MET A 59 -0.38 3.74 16.71
C MET A 59 -1.61 3.34 17.51
N VAL A 60 -1.82 2.05 17.73
CA VAL A 60 -2.99 1.50 18.42
C VAL A 60 -2.58 0.40 19.40
N GLU A 61 -3.49 0.02 20.30
CA GLU A 61 -3.29 -1.14 21.19
C GLU A 61 -3.68 -2.47 20.52
N ASP A 62 -4.64 -2.40 19.59
CA ASP A 62 -5.20 -3.52 18.81
C ASP A 62 -5.47 -3.07 17.36
N VAL A 63 -4.93 -3.81 16.39
CA VAL A 63 -5.10 -3.54 14.95
C VAL A 63 -6.30 -4.28 14.33
N GLY A 64 -6.87 -5.27 15.02
CA GLY A 64 -7.88 -6.18 14.47
C GLY A 64 -9.03 -5.51 13.72
N PRO A 65 -9.68 -4.46 14.29
CA PRO A 65 -10.77 -3.75 13.60
C PRO A 65 -10.36 -3.10 12.27
N PHE A 66 -9.12 -2.61 12.16
CA PHE A 66 -8.60 -1.98 10.94
C PHE A 66 -8.26 -3.02 9.87
N GLU A 67 -7.69 -4.15 10.28
CA GLU A 67 -7.45 -5.29 9.39
C GLU A 67 -8.76 -5.83 8.80
N ASP A 68 -9.78 -6.03 9.64
CA ASP A 68 -11.10 -6.51 9.23
C ASP A 68 -11.76 -5.60 8.19
N MET A 69 -11.75 -4.28 8.44
CA MET A 69 -12.29 -3.30 7.51
C MET A 69 -11.58 -3.36 6.16
N LYS A 70 -10.24 -3.35 6.16
CA LYS A 70 -9.43 -3.36 4.94
C LYS A 70 -9.63 -4.65 4.14
N LEU A 71 -9.58 -5.80 4.82
CA LEU A 71 -9.70 -7.10 4.17
C LEU A 71 -11.09 -7.31 3.54
N ARG A 72 -12.15 -6.89 4.23
CA ARG A 72 -13.53 -7.12 3.75
C ARG A 72 -13.95 -6.13 2.67
N LEU A 73 -13.66 -4.84 2.87
CA LEU A 73 -14.19 -3.80 1.99
C LEU A 73 -13.28 -3.52 0.79
N LEU A 74 -11.96 -3.52 0.97
CA LEU A 74 -11.04 -3.19 -0.11
C LEU A 74 -10.51 -4.46 -0.81
N ASN A 75 -9.86 -5.36 -0.07
CA ASN A 75 -9.33 -6.58 -0.68
C ASN A 75 -10.46 -7.47 -1.22
N GLY A 76 -11.55 -7.64 -0.48
CA GLY A 76 -12.72 -8.40 -0.92
C GLY A 76 -13.32 -7.87 -2.22
N ALA A 77 -13.49 -6.54 -2.34
CA ALA A 77 -14.00 -5.92 -3.56
C ALA A 77 -13.02 -6.08 -4.73
N HIS A 78 -11.71 -5.88 -4.50
CA HIS A 78 -10.68 -6.10 -5.53
C HIS A 78 -10.70 -7.53 -6.07
N SER A 79 -10.75 -8.53 -5.18
CA SER A 79 -10.85 -9.93 -5.60
C SER A 79 -12.14 -10.20 -6.39
N GLY A 80 -13.27 -9.68 -5.93
CA GLY A 80 -14.55 -9.81 -6.63
C GLY A 80 -14.49 -9.25 -8.06
N ILE A 81 -13.98 -8.03 -8.22
CA ILE A 81 -13.80 -7.39 -9.52
C ILE A 81 -12.82 -8.18 -10.39
N ALA A 82 -11.69 -8.62 -9.84
CA ALA A 82 -10.67 -9.35 -10.59
C ALA A 82 -11.21 -10.66 -11.17
N TYR A 83 -11.89 -11.48 -10.35
CA TYR A 83 -12.38 -12.78 -10.80
C TYR A 83 -13.61 -12.67 -11.70
N LEU A 84 -14.57 -11.80 -11.37
CA LEU A 84 -15.73 -11.60 -12.23
C LEU A 84 -15.35 -10.90 -13.53
N GLY A 85 -14.44 -9.93 -13.47
CA GLY A 85 -13.90 -9.24 -14.63
C GLY A 85 -13.21 -10.23 -15.58
N LEU A 86 -12.33 -11.08 -15.07
CA LEU A 86 -11.68 -12.12 -15.87
C LEU A 86 -12.66 -13.05 -16.59
N LEU A 87 -13.78 -13.40 -15.95
CA LEU A 87 -14.84 -14.20 -16.58
C LEU A 87 -15.68 -13.42 -17.60
N SER A 88 -15.66 -12.09 -17.53
CA SER A 88 -16.48 -11.19 -18.37
C SER A 88 -15.72 -10.65 -19.59
N GLY A 89 -14.41 -10.87 -19.69
CA GLY A 89 -13.55 -10.49 -20.83
C GLY A 89 -12.63 -9.32 -20.55
#